data_AF-A0A1F4YCV1-F1
#
_entry.id   AF-A0A1F4YCV1-F1
#
_cell.length_a   1.000
_cell.length_b   1.000
_cell.length_c   1.000
_cell.angle_alpha   90.00
_cell.angle_beta   90.00
_cell.angle_gamma   90.00
#
_symmetry.space_group_name_H-M   'P 1'
#
loop_
_entity.id
_entity.type
_entity.pdbx_description
1 polymer ?
#
loop_
_entity_poly.entity_id
_entity_poly.type
_entity_poly.pdbx_seq_one_letter_code
_entity_poly.pdbx_strand_id
1 'polypeptide(L)'
;MRNVILRLTIGLALLLWVSPMAQDIGRDLKTPEPKNPSTALALSVGATIIPIATGLARIENDDGTWLIAIPGVFVGPAVGYFYGGCTGRGMQGILTRTAIGALGLIVASQAANGRSGMESIGAGVAVIGAFSVIIGVDAIYDIAVVQKTVKEQNRRKTLSLSLIPNFFPESDGYGLMISMAF
;
A
#
# COMPACT_ATOMS: atom_id res chain seq x y z
N MET A 1 10.26 -20.96 -24.87
CA MET A 1 10.42 -19.50 -25.13
C MET A 1 9.15 -18.68 -24.83
N ARG A 2 7.94 -19.18 -25.11
CA ARG A 2 6.66 -18.48 -24.83
C ARG A 2 6.46 -18.05 -23.37
N ASN A 3 6.93 -18.86 -22.41
CA ASN A 3 6.79 -18.58 -20.96
C ASN A 3 7.76 -17.49 -20.45
N VAL A 4 8.87 -17.25 -21.15
CA VAL A 4 9.84 -16.19 -20.79
C VAL A 4 9.33 -14.82 -21.23
N ILE A 5 8.69 -14.77 -22.41
CA ILE A 5 8.08 -13.55 -22.96
C ILE A 5 6.89 -13.10 -22.10
N LEU A 6 6.09 -14.03 -21.59
CA LEU A 6 4.96 -13.73 -20.68
C LEU A 6 5.43 -13.18 -19.31
N ARG A 7 6.51 -13.73 -18.75
CA ARG A 7 7.10 -13.25 -17.49
C ARG A 7 7.73 -11.87 -17.64
N LEU A 8 8.38 -11.60 -18.78
CA LEU A 8 8.91 -10.27 -19.11
C LEU A 8 7.80 -9.24 -19.32
N THR A 9 6.68 -9.59 -19.96
CA THR A 9 5.56 -8.66 -20.15
C THR A 9 4.83 -8.32 -18.86
N ILE A 10 4.69 -9.26 -17.91
CA ILE A 10 4.08 -8.99 -16.60
C ILE A 10 5.01 -8.16 -15.71
N GLY A 11 6.32 -8.47 -15.69
CA GLY A 11 7.32 -7.66 -14.98
C GLY A 11 7.44 -6.25 -15.55
N LEU A 12 7.37 -6.10 -16.87
CA LEU A 12 7.37 -4.82 -17.56
C LEU A 12 6.05 -4.07 -17.34
N ALA A 13 4.90 -4.76 -17.27
CA ALA A 13 3.62 -4.15 -16.94
C ALA A 13 3.61 -3.61 -15.51
N LEU A 14 4.20 -4.32 -14.54
CA LEU A 14 4.39 -3.82 -13.17
C LEU A 14 5.36 -2.64 -13.09
N LEU A 15 6.47 -2.67 -13.84
CA LEU A 15 7.41 -1.55 -13.93
C LEU A 15 6.78 -0.32 -14.61
N LEU A 16 5.98 -0.51 -15.66
CA LEU A 16 5.27 0.57 -16.35
C LEU A 16 4.06 1.10 -15.54
N TRP A 17 3.51 0.31 -14.62
CA TRP A 17 2.48 0.76 -13.66
C TRP A 17 3.05 1.62 -12.52
N VAL A 18 4.35 1.50 -12.23
CA VAL A 18 5.06 2.36 -11.26
C VAL A 18 5.43 3.71 -11.87
N SER A 19 5.58 3.81 -13.20
CA SER A 19 5.95 5.04 -13.91
C SER A 19 5.04 6.26 -13.70
N PRO A 20 3.68 6.17 -13.64
CA PRO A 20 2.85 7.34 -13.38
C PRO A 20 3.06 7.92 -11.95
N MET A 21 3.61 7.14 -11.02
CA MET A 21 3.87 7.59 -9.64
C MET A 21 5.06 8.58 -9.54
N ALA A 22 5.95 8.61 -10.54
CA ALA A 22 7.04 9.59 -10.61
C ALA A 22 6.63 10.90 -11.32
N GLN A 23 5.49 10.93 -12.02
CA GLN A 23 5.07 12.09 -12.81
C GLN A 23 4.24 13.13 -12.02
N ASP A 24 3.81 12.81 -10.81
CA ASP A 24 2.98 13.71 -9.98
C ASP A 24 3.77 14.68 -9.09
N ILE A 25 5.11 14.66 -9.17
CA ILE A 25 5.97 15.59 -8.40
C ILE A 25 5.98 17.01 -9.01
N GLY A 26 5.41 17.21 -10.21
CA GLY A 26 5.53 18.47 -10.96
C GLY A 26 4.25 19.15 -11.44
N ARG A 27 3.04 18.69 -11.08
CA ARG A 27 1.78 19.25 -11.62
C ARG A 27 0.89 19.90 -10.56
N ASP A 28 0.77 21.21 -10.74
CA ASP A 28 -0.38 22.08 -10.44
C ASP A 28 -0.64 22.41 -8.95
N LEU A 29 -0.40 23.69 -8.58
CA LEU A 29 -0.75 24.32 -7.30
C LEU A 29 -2.28 24.53 -7.15
N LYS A 30 -3.11 23.74 -7.83
CA LYS A 30 -4.53 23.67 -7.56
C LYS A 30 -4.72 22.92 -6.25
N THR A 31 -5.41 23.56 -5.29
CA THR A 31 -5.80 22.91 -4.04
C THR A 31 -6.41 21.54 -4.37
N PRO A 32 -5.81 20.42 -3.90
CA PRO A 32 -6.24 19.10 -4.33
C PRO A 32 -7.70 18.90 -3.94
N GLU A 33 -8.55 18.62 -4.93
CA GLU A 33 -9.95 18.33 -4.67
C GLU A 33 -10.05 17.15 -3.67
N PRO A 34 -10.96 17.24 -2.67
CA PRO A 34 -11.12 16.19 -1.67
C PRO A 34 -11.35 14.83 -2.31
N LYS A 35 -10.53 13.83 -1.96
CA LYS A 35 -10.64 12.47 -2.54
C LYS A 35 -11.76 11.68 -1.88
N ASN A 36 -12.50 10.88 -2.63
CA ASN A 36 -13.61 10.11 -2.06
C ASN A 36 -13.11 8.91 -1.23
N PRO A 37 -13.41 8.83 0.10
CA PRO A 37 -12.98 7.72 0.95
C PRO A 37 -13.55 6.36 0.53
N SER A 38 -14.76 6.32 -0.02
CA SER A 38 -15.39 5.08 -0.48
C SER A 38 -14.65 4.48 -1.68
N THR A 39 -14.17 5.33 -2.57
CA THR A 39 -13.33 4.91 -3.71
C THR A 39 -11.98 4.36 -3.22
N ALA A 40 -11.37 4.99 -2.21
CA ALA A 40 -10.13 4.50 -1.61
C ALA A 40 -10.31 3.08 -1.01
N LEU A 41 -11.43 2.85 -0.31
CA LEU A 41 -11.75 1.52 0.22
C LEU A 41 -11.97 0.51 -0.90
N ALA A 42 -12.79 0.83 -1.89
CA ALA A 42 -13.08 -0.07 -3.00
C ALA A 42 -11.82 -0.47 -3.76
N LEU A 43 -10.89 0.47 -3.98
CA LEU A 43 -9.59 0.20 -4.57
C LEU A 43 -8.73 -0.70 -3.68
N SER A 44 -8.67 -0.43 -2.38
CA SER A 44 -7.92 -1.25 -1.42
C SER A 44 -8.43 -2.70 -1.37
N VAL A 45 -9.75 -2.87 -1.32
CA VAL A 45 -10.39 -4.18 -1.29
C VAL A 45 -10.20 -4.90 -2.63
N GLY A 46 -10.48 -4.23 -3.75
CA GLY A 46 -10.35 -4.81 -5.08
C GLY A 46 -8.92 -5.23 -5.39
N ALA A 47 -7.94 -4.39 -5.09
CA ALA A 47 -6.52 -4.69 -5.30
C ALA A 47 -5.99 -5.83 -4.40
N THR A 48 -6.72 -6.17 -3.34
CA THR A 48 -6.38 -7.30 -2.46
C THR A 48 -7.10 -8.57 -2.90
N ILE A 49 -8.42 -8.51 -3.07
CA ILE A 49 -9.26 -9.68 -3.38
C ILE A 49 -9.00 -10.20 -4.79
N ILE A 50 -8.85 -9.33 -5.80
CA ILE A 50 -8.72 -9.77 -7.19
C ILE A 50 -7.46 -10.62 -7.39
N PRO A 51 -6.25 -10.21 -6.95
CA PRO A 51 -5.06 -11.05 -7.10
C PRO A 51 -5.11 -12.31 -6.25
N ILE A 52 -5.69 -12.26 -5.04
CA ILE A 52 -5.87 -13.46 -4.19
C ILE A 52 -6.80 -14.46 -4.88
N ALA A 53 -7.99 -14.04 -5.32
CA ALA A 53 -8.95 -14.90 -5.99
C ALA A 53 -8.38 -15.46 -7.30
N THR A 54 -7.69 -14.63 -8.08
CA THR A 54 -6.99 -15.04 -9.30
C THR A 54 -5.91 -16.07 -9.01
N GLY A 55 -5.16 -15.88 -7.93
CA GLY A 55 -4.18 -16.83 -7.44
C GLY A 55 -4.84 -18.16 -7.05
N LEU A 56 -5.83 -18.15 -6.18
CA LEU A 56 -6.51 -19.36 -5.73
C LEU A 56 -7.14 -20.15 -6.89
N ALA A 57 -7.77 -19.45 -7.85
CA ALA A 57 -8.38 -20.08 -9.03
C ALA A 57 -7.38 -20.76 -9.98
N ARG A 58 -6.08 -20.50 -9.84
CA ARG A 58 -5.02 -21.05 -10.71
C ARG A 58 -4.05 -21.99 -10.00
N ILE A 59 -4.29 -22.32 -8.74
CA ILE A 59 -3.41 -23.19 -7.95
C ILE A 59 -3.21 -24.56 -8.62
N GLU A 60 -4.22 -25.07 -9.32
CA GLU A 60 -4.16 -26.41 -9.96
C GLU A 60 -3.40 -26.42 -11.30
N ASN A 61 -3.12 -25.27 -11.91
CA ASN A 61 -2.71 -25.19 -13.32
C ASN A 61 -1.30 -24.64 -13.57
N ASP A 62 -0.61 -24.07 -12.57
CA ASP A 62 0.70 -23.43 -12.83
C ASP A 62 1.58 -23.22 -11.57
N ASP A 63 2.88 -23.50 -11.70
CA ASP A 63 3.92 -23.28 -10.67
C ASP A 63 4.25 -21.79 -10.42
N GLY A 64 3.57 -20.85 -11.09
CA GLY A 64 3.83 -19.41 -11.00
C GLY A 64 2.74 -18.60 -10.29
N THR A 65 1.65 -19.25 -9.86
CA THR A 65 0.42 -18.60 -9.40
C THR A 65 0.59 -17.78 -8.12
N TRP A 66 1.55 -18.17 -7.27
CA TRP A 66 1.95 -17.43 -6.08
C TRP A 66 2.54 -16.05 -6.39
N LEU A 67 3.10 -15.84 -7.60
CA LEU A 67 3.64 -14.55 -8.03
C LEU A 67 2.56 -13.47 -8.20
N ILE A 68 1.28 -13.84 -8.27
CA ILE A 68 0.15 -12.90 -8.39
C ILE A 68 -0.52 -12.68 -7.02
N ALA A 69 -0.70 -13.75 -6.25
CA ALA A 69 -1.38 -13.69 -4.95
C ALA A 69 -0.56 -12.93 -3.89
N ILE A 70 0.75 -13.18 -3.82
CA ILE A 70 1.62 -12.59 -2.79
C ILE A 70 1.67 -11.06 -2.93
N PRO A 71 1.95 -10.47 -4.10
CA PRO A 71 1.92 -9.01 -4.23
C PRO A 71 0.55 -8.41 -3.89
N GLY A 72 -0.55 -9.13 -4.16
CA GLY A 72 -1.90 -8.67 -3.80
C GLY A 72 -2.09 -8.50 -2.30
N VAL A 73 -1.60 -9.43 -1.48
CA VAL A 73 -1.68 -9.34 -0.02
C VAL A 73 -0.79 -8.22 0.51
N PHE A 74 0.40 -8.06 -0.06
CA PHE A 74 1.39 -7.10 0.43
C PHE A 74 1.13 -5.67 -0.04
N VAL A 75 0.62 -5.48 -1.25
CA VAL A 75 0.43 -4.15 -1.87
C VAL A 75 -1.03 -3.75 -1.93
N GLY A 76 -1.96 -4.69 -2.02
CA GLY A 76 -3.40 -4.43 -2.18
C GLY A 76 -3.96 -3.42 -1.18
N PRO A 77 -3.75 -3.59 0.15
CA PRO A 77 -4.22 -2.64 1.15
C PRO A 77 -3.66 -1.22 0.98
N ALA A 78 -2.44 -1.08 0.45
CA ALA A 78 -1.78 0.21 0.29
C ALA A 78 -2.34 1.04 -0.88
N VAL A 79 -3.01 0.40 -1.85
CA VAL A 79 -3.56 1.08 -3.05
C VAL A 79 -4.58 2.15 -2.65
N GLY A 80 -5.45 1.88 -1.67
CA GLY A 80 -6.39 2.87 -1.17
C GLY A 80 -5.72 4.07 -0.50
N TYR A 81 -4.61 3.84 0.21
CA TYR A 81 -3.82 4.90 0.82
C TYR A 81 -3.09 5.76 -0.22
N PHE A 82 -2.57 5.16 -1.29
CA PHE A 82 -1.96 5.91 -2.39
C PHE A 82 -2.98 6.79 -3.11
N TYR A 83 -4.18 6.26 -3.40
CA TYR A 83 -5.27 7.06 -3.97
C TYR A 83 -5.65 8.24 -3.06
N GLY A 84 -5.71 8.02 -1.75
CA GLY A 84 -6.04 9.05 -0.76
C GLY A 84 -4.91 10.05 -0.46
N GLY A 85 -3.76 9.95 -1.12
CA GLY A 85 -2.59 10.80 -0.84
C GLY A 85 -2.02 10.58 0.56
N CYS A 86 -2.19 9.38 1.11
CA CYS A 86 -1.68 8.92 2.39
C CYS A 86 -0.47 7.98 2.19
N THR A 87 0.45 8.35 1.29
CA THR A 87 1.55 7.50 0.81
C THR A 87 2.44 6.98 1.94
N GLY A 88 2.71 7.79 2.96
CA GLY A 88 3.51 7.36 4.12
C GLY A 88 2.91 6.16 4.84
N ARG A 89 1.58 6.16 5.06
CA ARG A 89 0.89 5.04 5.72
C ARG A 89 0.81 3.81 4.81
N GLY A 90 0.58 4.02 3.51
CA GLY A 90 0.60 2.94 2.52
C GLY A 90 1.95 2.21 2.45
N MET A 91 3.06 2.97 2.40
CA MET A 91 4.40 2.39 2.42
C MET A 91 4.73 1.70 3.75
N GLN A 92 4.32 2.30 4.88
CA GLN A 92 4.53 1.68 6.19
C GLN A 92 3.89 0.29 6.25
N GLY A 93 2.65 0.14 5.79
CA GLY A 93 1.96 -1.15 5.73
C GLY A 93 2.64 -2.17 4.81
N ILE A 94 3.19 -1.73 3.67
CA ILE A 94 3.99 -2.62 2.80
C ILE A 94 5.23 -3.09 3.55
N LEU A 95 5.99 -2.16 4.16
CA LEU A 95 7.23 -2.47 4.84
C LEU A 95 7.01 -3.38 6.06
N THR A 96 5.98 -3.14 6.87
CA THR A 96 5.66 -4.01 8.01
C THR A 96 5.36 -5.43 7.55
N ARG A 97 4.52 -5.59 6.53
CA ARG A 97 4.19 -6.92 5.99
C ARG A 97 5.41 -7.59 5.38
N THR A 98 6.24 -6.87 4.62
CA THR A 98 7.51 -7.38 4.10
C THR A 98 8.45 -7.83 5.21
N ALA A 99 8.59 -7.05 6.28
CA ALA A 99 9.41 -7.41 7.44
C ALA A 99 8.88 -8.66 8.15
N ILE A 100 7.56 -8.73 8.39
CA ILE A 100 6.91 -9.89 9.02
C ILE A 100 7.08 -11.13 8.14
N GLY A 101 6.87 -11.02 6.83
CA GLY A 101 7.06 -12.12 5.88
C GLY A 101 8.50 -12.62 5.82
N ALA A 102 9.48 -11.70 5.78
CA ALA A 102 10.90 -12.05 5.81
C ALA A 102 11.29 -12.76 7.11
N LEU A 103 10.82 -12.26 8.26
CA LEU A 103 10.99 -12.92 9.55
C LEU A 103 10.36 -14.32 9.56
N GLY A 104 9.16 -14.46 9.00
CA GLY A 104 8.50 -15.75 8.87
C GLY A 104 9.32 -16.77 8.08
N LEU A 105 9.96 -16.35 6.98
CA LEU A 105 10.86 -17.22 6.20
C LEU A 105 12.11 -17.62 6.98
N ILE A 106 12.72 -16.68 7.72
CA ILE A 106 13.88 -16.96 8.56
C ILE A 106 13.51 -17.94 9.68
N VAL A 107 12.38 -17.72 10.37
CA VAL A 107 11.94 -18.62 11.44
C VAL A 107 11.54 -19.98 10.88
N ALA A 108 10.93 -20.03 9.69
CA ALA A 108 10.55 -21.27 9.03
C ALA A 108 11.78 -22.10 8.63
N SER A 109 12.84 -21.47 8.11
CA SER A 109 14.08 -22.17 7.78
C SER A 109 14.79 -22.72 9.03
N GLN A 110 14.80 -21.94 10.12
CA GLN A 110 15.34 -22.37 11.40
C GLN A 110 14.51 -23.50 12.01
N ALA A 111 13.18 -23.46 11.88
CA ALA A 111 12.29 -24.53 12.31
C ALA A 111 12.44 -25.79 11.44
N ALA A 112 12.78 -25.68 10.16
CA ALA A 112 13.06 -26.85 9.33
C ALA A 112 14.43 -27.48 9.62
N ASN A 113 15.35 -26.74 10.25
CA ASN A 113 16.71 -27.20 10.50
C ASN A 113 16.75 -28.35 11.53
N GLY A 114 17.54 -29.39 11.25
CA GLY A 114 17.65 -30.59 12.09
C GLY A 114 16.48 -31.57 12.00
N ARG A 115 15.47 -31.28 11.16
CA ARG A 115 14.33 -32.18 10.87
C ARG A 115 14.48 -32.82 9.50
N SER A 116 13.95 -34.03 9.32
CA SER A 116 14.03 -34.77 8.05
C SER A 116 12.65 -35.06 7.47
N GLY A 117 12.55 -35.10 6.13
CA GLY A 117 11.34 -35.52 5.43
C GLY A 117 10.13 -34.64 5.71
N MET A 118 9.00 -35.26 6.07
CA MET A 118 7.74 -34.54 6.30
C MET A 118 7.75 -33.64 7.54
N GLU A 119 8.61 -33.91 8.52
CA GLU A 119 8.68 -33.08 9.75
C GLU A 119 9.25 -31.69 9.48
N SER A 120 10.24 -31.57 8.59
CA SER A 120 10.81 -30.27 8.22
C SER A 120 9.82 -29.44 7.42
N ILE A 121 9.09 -30.06 6.50
CA ILE A 121 8.02 -29.42 5.71
C ILE A 121 6.88 -28.98 6.63
N GLY A 122 6.41 -29.86 7.53
CA GLY A 122 5.34 -29.54 8.48
C GLY A 122 5.70 -28.37 9.40
N ALA A 123 6.92 -28.36 9.93
CA ALA A 123 7.41 -27.26 10.77
C ALA A 123 7.50 -25.94 9.99
N GLY A 124 8.04 -25.98 8.76
CA GLY A 124 8.12 -24.80 7.90
C GLY A 124 6.74 -24.23 7.53
N VAL A 125 5.80 -25.10 7.15
CA VAL A 125 4.42 -24.71 6.79
C VAL A 125 3.67 -24.14 7.99
N ALA A 126 3.82 -24.74 9.18
CA ALA A 126 3.19 -24.24 10.40
C ALA A 126 3.65 -22.82 10.74
N VAL A 127 4.96 -22.54 10.64
CA VAL A 127 5.50 -21.21 10.86
C VAL A 127 5.01 -20.22 9.79
N ILE A 128 5.12 -20.57 8.50
CA ILE A 128 4.65 -19.70 7.42
C ILE A 128 3.15 -19.40 7.57
N GLY A 129 2.35 -20.39 7.94
CA GLY A 129 0.92 -20.23 8.23
C GLY A 129 0.67 -19.24 9.36
N ALA A 130 1.39 -19.35 10.49
CA ALA A 130 1.26 -18.43 11.62
C ALA A 130 1.57 -16.97 11.22
N PHE A 131 2.67 -16.75 10.49
CA PHE A 131 3.02 -15.41 10.00
C PHE A 131 2.04 -14.88 8.95
N SER A 132 1.48 -15.76 8.12
CA SER A 132 0.48 -15.39 7.12
C SER A 132 -0.81 -14.87 7.77
N VAL A 133 -1.22 -15.44 8.92
CA VAL A 133 -2.35 -14.93 9.71
C VAL A 133 -2.08 -13.52 10.22
N ILE A 134 -0.87 -13.26 10.73
CA ILE A 134 -0.49 -11.93 11.24
C ILE A 134 -0.55 -10.89 10.12
N ILE A 135 0.03 -11.21 8.95
CA ILE A 135 -0.01 -10.34 7.76
C ILE A 135 -1.46 -10.10 7.32
N GLY A 136 -2.30 -11.15 7.34
CA GLY A 136 -3.71 -11.03 6.99
C GLY A 136 -4.48 -10.10 7.93
N VAL A 137 -4.26 -10.22 9.24
CA VAL A 137 -4.90 -9.33 10.25
C VAL A 137 -4.47 -7.88 10.06
N ASP A 138 -3.18 -7.63 9.83
CA ASP A 138 -2.65 -6.29 9.54
C ASP A 138 -3.27 -5.69 8.27
N ALA A 139 -3.34 -6.47 7.20
CA ALA A 139 -3.97 -6.06 5.94
C ALA A 139 -5.46 -5.71 6.12
N ILE A 140 -6.22 -6.52 6.86
CA ILE A 140 -7.64 -6.26 7.15
C ILE A 140 -7.79 -4.98 7.97
N TYR A 141 -6.95 -4.79 8.98
CA TYR A 141 -6.95 -3.58 9.79
C TYR A 141 -6.70 -2.33 8.92
N ASP A 142 -5.72 -2.38 8.02
CA ASP A 142 -5.42 -1.28 7.13
C ASP A 142 -6.57 -0.97 6.16
N ILE A 143 -7.24 -1.99 5.62
CA ILE A 143 -8.44 -1.83 4.78
C ILE A 143 -9.56 -1.16 5.58
N ALA A 144 -9.80 -1.58 6.81
CA ALA A 144 -10.88 -1.04 7.65
C ALA A 144 -10.66 0.45 7.99
N VAL A 145 -9.41 0.86 8.19
CA VAL A 145 -9.08 2.23 8.62
C VAL A 145 -8.81 3.19 7.44
N VAL A 146 -8.76 2.70 6.20
CA VAL A 146 -8.44 3.53 5.02
C VAL A 146 -9.41 4.70 4.86
N GLN A 147 -10.72 4.47 4.99
CA GLN A 147 -11.73 5.52 4.82
C GLN A 147 -11.54 6.66 5.82
N LYS A 148 -11.34 6.29 7.10
CA LYS A 148 -11.12 7.26 8.18
C LYS A 148 -9.87 8.10 7.90
N THR A 149 -8.79 7.44 7.47
CA THR A 149 -7.52 8.12 7.17
C THR A 149 -7.65 9.09 6.00
N VAL A 150 -8.32 8.69 4.92
CA VAL A 150 -8.54 9.57 3.75
C VAL A 150 -9.41 10.76 4.14
N LYS A 151 -10.45 10.55 4.95
CA LYS A 151 -11.30 11.63 5.46
C LYS A 151 -10.50 12.62 6.31
N GLU A 152 -9.64 12.13 7.19
CA GLU A 152 -8.73 12.95 8.00
C GLU A 152 -7.71 13.71 7.13
N GLN A 153 -7.16 13.07 6.11
CA GLN A 153 -6.20 13.68 5.18
C GLN A 153 -6.85 14.78 4.34
N ASN A 154 -8.07 14.57 3.85
CA ASN A 154 -8.82 15.61 3.17
C ASN A 154 -9.05 16.81 4.10
N ARG A 155 -9.48 16.57 5.35
CA ARG A 155 -9.69 17.65 6.33
C ARG A 155 -8.41 18.46 6.58
N ARG A 156 -7.26 17.79 6.68
CA ARG A 156 -5.95 18.46 6.81
C ARG A 156 -5.59 19.32 5.60
N LYS A 157 -5.98 18.90 4.40
CA LYS A 157 -5.74 19.67 3.16
C LYS A 157 -6.71 20.84 2.98
N THR A 158 -7.92 20.76 3.52
CA THR A 158 -8.89 21.86 3.50
C THR A 158 -8.57 22.94 4.53
N LEU A 159 -7.95 22.57 5.65
CA LEU A 159 -7.48 23.52 6.68
C LEU A 159 -6.18 24.19 6.23
N SER A 160 -6.26 25.17 5.33
CA SER A 160 -5.12 26.03 5.01
C SER A 160 -5.08 27.22 5.97
N LEU A 161 -4.02 27.32 6.76
CA LEU A 161 -3.71 28.50 7.56
C LEU A 161 -2.65 29.28 6.80
N SER A 162 -3.05 30.35 6.13
CA SER A 162 -2.13 31.18 5.34
C SER A 162 -1.72 32.39 6.16
N LEU A 163 -0.42 32.49 6.44
CA LEU A 163 0.20 33.64 7.08
C LEU A 163 0.82 34.50 5.99
N ILE A 164 0.12 35.56 5.59
CA ILE A 164 0.61 36.48 4.57
C ILE A 164 1.15 37.71 5.31
N PRO A 165 2.48 37.95 5.32
CA PRO A 165 3.01 39.22 5.78
C PRO A 165 2.49 40.31 4.85
N ASN A 166 1.83 41.31 5.40
CA ASN A 166 1.25 42.41 4.63
C ASN A 166 1.86 43.73 5.11
N PHE A 167 2.35 44.52 4.16
CA PHE A 167 2.90 45.83 4.44
C PHE A 167 1.79 46.87 4.30
N PHE A 168 1.57 47.66 5.35
CA PHE A 168 0.57 48.73 5.34
C PHE A 168 1.27 50.07 5.15
N PRO A 169 1.29 50.62 3.91
CA PRO A 169 2.04 51.83 3.61
C PRO A 169 1.46 53.09 4.27
N GLU A 170 0.19 53.08 4.70
CA GLU A 170 -0.43 54.21 5.41
C GLU A 170 0.01 54.35 6.87
N SER A 171 0.51 53.28 7.48
CA SER A 171 0.91 53.26 8.90
C SER A 171 2.40 53.00 9.12
N ASP A 172 3.18 52.90 8.04
CA ASP A 172 4.61 52.54 8.05
C ASP A 172 4.90 51.29 8.92
N GLY A 173 3.96 50.34 8.88
CA GLY A 173 3.90 49.21 9.80
C GLY A 173 3.85 47.86 9.08
N TYR A 174 4.57 46.88 9.63
CA TYR A 174 4.47 45.48 9.22
C TYR A 174 3.30 44.81 9.93
N GLY A 175 2.36 44.28 9.16
CA GLY A 175 1.25 43.48 9.67
C GLY A 175 1.36 42.02 9.25
N LEU A 176 0.63 41.17 9.96
CA LEU A 176 0.54 39.74 9.67
C LEU A 176 -0.92 39.40 9.45
N MET A 177 -1.29 39.11 8.20
CA MET A 177 -2.65 38.73 7.86
C MET A 177 -2.77 37.21 7.98
N ILE A 178 -3.61 36.77 8.92
CA ILE A 178 -3.93 35.37 9.11
C ILE A 178 -5.22 35.09 8.36
N SER A 179 -5.14 34.36 7.25
CA SER A 179 -6.32 33.84 6.54
C SER A 179 -6.57 32.40 6.97
N MET A 180 -7.75 32.14 7.52
CA MET A 180 -8.21 30.81 7.89
C MET A 180 -9.41 30.44 7.03
N ALA A 181 -9.31 29.31 6.33
CA ALA A 181 -10.43 28.67 5.66
C ALA A 181 -10.82 27.42 6.45
N PHE A 182 -12.10 27.30 6.81
CA PHE A 182 -12.69 26.17 7.55
C PHE A 182 -13.86 25.58 6.78
#